data_AF-A0A7R9FCH3-F1
#
_entry.id   AF-A0A7R9FCH3-F1
#
_cell.length_a   1.000
_cell.length_b   1.000
_cell.length_c   1.000
_cell.angle_alpha   90.00
_cell.angle_beta   90.00
_cell.angle_gamma   90.00
#
_symmetry.space_group_name_H-M   'P 1'
#
loop_
_entity.id
_entity.type
_entity.pdbx_description
1 polymer ?
#
loop_
_entity_poly.entity_id
_entity_poly.type
_entity_poly.pdbx_seq_one_letter_code
_entity_poly.pdbx_strand_id
1 'polypeptide(L)' 'MIVNRKMDLPEYQGEMDDICINKCKEAVRIVKGPVLIEDTCLCFNALGGLPGTHF' A
#
# COMPACT_ATOMS: atom_id res chain seq x y z
N MET A 1 -0.10 6.39 -20.98
CA MET A 1 1.31 6.65 -20.61
C MET A 1 1.38 6.58 -19.09
N ILE A 2 2.27 5.75 -18.54
CA ILE A 2 2.48 5.66 -17.08
C ILE A 2 3.71 6.50 -16.74
N VAL A 3 3.65 7.28 -15.66
CA VAL A 3 4.75 8.12 -15.18
C VAL A 3 5.09 7.71 -13.76
N ASN A 4 6.33 7.31 -13.52
CA ASN A 4 6.80 7.03 -12.17
C ASN A 4 6.98 8.33 -11.40
N ARG A 5 6.48 8.38 -10.16
CA ARG A 5 6.63 9.52 -9.27
C ARG A 5 6.91 9.03 -7.86
N LYS A 6 8.09 9.33 -7.33
CA LYS A 6 8.40 9.07 -5.92
C LYS A 6 7.54 9.96 -5.04
N MET A 7 6.87 9.37 -4.07
CA MET A 7 6.04 10.04 -3.08
C MET A 7 6.27 9.40 -1.72
N ASP A 8 6.36 10.23 -0.68
CA ASP A 8 6.41 9.76 0.70
C ASP A 8 4.97 9.60 1.19
N LEU A 9 4.47 8.36 1.14
CA LEU A 9 3.17 7.98 1.68
C LEU A 9 3.36 7.41 3.09
N PRO A 10 2.41 7.64 4.01
CA PRO A 10 2.47 7.02 5.33
C PRO A 10 2.35 5.50 5.25
N GLU A 11 3.08 4.82 6.13
CA GLU A 11 2.98 3.38 6.38
C GLU A 11 1.77 3.13 7.29
N TYR A 12 0.66 2.67 6.70
CA TYR A 12 -0.54 2.31 7.46
C TYR A 12 -0.38 0.94 8.11
N GLN A 13 -1.14 0.74 9.19
CA GLN A 13 -1.19 -0.49 9.99
C GLN A 13 -2.57 -1.12 9.84
N GLY A 14 -2.65 -2.44 9.77
CA GLY A 14 -3.91 -3.17 9.65
C GLY A 14 -3.84 -4.29 8.61
N GLU A 15 -5.01 -4.66 8.08
CA GLU A 15 -5.11 -5.64 7.01
C GLU A 15 -4.60 -5.07 5.69
N MET A 16 -4.08 -5.95 4.82
CA MET A 16 -3.46 -5.55 3.55
C MET A 16 -4.39 -4.69 2.68
N ASP A 17 -5.67 -5.04 2.60
CA ASP A 17 -6.65 -4.30 1.80
C ASP A 17 -6.84 -2.87 2.32
N ASP A 18 -6.92 -2.69 3.64
CA ASP A 18 -7.05 -1.39 4.27
C ASP A 18 -5.81 -0.52 4.04
N ILE A 19 -4.62 -1.13 4.15
CA ILE A 19 -3.35 -0.46 3.89
C ILE A 19 -3.30 0.04 2.43
N CYS A 20 -3.60 -0.83 1.47
CA CYS A 20 -3.64 -0.47 0.05
C CYS A 20 -4.66 0.62 -0.25
N ILE A 21 -5.89 0.51 0.28
CA ILE A 21 -6.95 1.51 0.06
C ILE A 21 -6.53 2.87 0.61
N ASN A 22 -5.93 2.92 1.80
CA ASN A 22 -5.50 4.17 2.42
C ASN A 22 -4.28 4.78 1.72
N LYS A 23 -3.28 3.97 1.30
CA LYS A 23 -2.16 4.45 0.47
C LYS A 23 -2.66 5.02 -0.86
N CYS A 24 -3.62 4.34 -1.51
CA CYS A 24 -4.17 4.78 -2.79
C CYS A 24 -4.94 6.10 -2.65
N LYS A 25 -5.82 6.22 -1.64
CA LYS A 25 -6.55 7.46 -1.34
C LYS A 25 -5.62 8.64 -1.11
N GLU A 26 -4.52 8.42 -0.38
CA GLU A 26 -3.54 9.46 -0.12
C GLU A 26 -2.76 9.86 -1.39
N ALA A 27 -2.37 8.89 -2.21
CA ALA A 27 -1.76 9.16 -3.51
C ALA A 27 -2.70 9.96 -4.43
N VAL A 28 -3.99 9.62 -4.49
CA VAL A 28 -4.99 10.40 -5.24
C VAL A 28 -5.12 11.82 -4.72
N ARG A 29 -5.11 12.00 -3.39
CA ARG A 29 -5.19 13.33 -2.75
C ARG A 29 -4.04 14.25 -3.17
N ILE A 30 -2.83 13.69 -3.26
CA ILE A 30 -1.62 14.42 -3.63
C ILE A 30 -1.56 14.67 -5.15
N VAL A 31 -1.80 13.65 -5.97
CA VAL A 31 -1.68 13.71 -7.43
C VAL A 31 -2.85 14.47 -8.07
N LYS A 32 -4.03 14.43 -7.44
CA LYS A 32 -5.30 14.97 -7.97
C LYS A 32 -5.66 14.39 -9.33
N GLY A 33 -5.47 13.08 -9.47
CA GLY A 33 -5.74 12.35 -10.71
C GLY A 33 -5.67 10.84 -10.51
N PRO A 34 -5.78 10.06 -11.61
CA PRO A 34 -5.63 8.62 -11.56
C PRO A 34 -4.24 8.22 -11.08
N VAL A 35 -4.17 7.26 -10.16
CA VAL A 35 -2.93 6.71 -9.63
C VAL A 35 -2.98 5.18 -9.67
N LEU A 36 -1.81 4.57 -9.73
CA LEU A 36 -1.60 3.15 -9.51
C LEU A 36 -0.57 3.02 -8.39
N ILE A 37 -0.86 2.19 -7.40
CA ILE A 37 0.05 1.87 -6.30
C ILE A 37 0.32 0.37 -6.28
N GLU A 38 1.42 -0.02 -5.66
CA GLU A 38 1.81 -1.42 -5.45
C GLU A 38 2.27 -1.55 -4.01
N ASP A 39 1.77 -2.58 -3.32
CA ASP A 39 2.21 -3.00 -2.00
C ASP A 39 2.38 -4.53 -2.04
N THR A 40 3.36 -5.05 -1.31
CA THR A 40 3.69 -6.47 -1.28
C THR A 40 3.75 -6.89 0.18
N CYS A 41 3.35 -8.12 0.51
CA CYS A 41 3.53 -8.69 1.85
C CYS A 41 4.02 -10.13 1.78
N LEU A 42 4.58 -10.58 2.90
CA LEU A 42 4.92 -11.98 3.12
C LEU A 42 4.03 -12.57 4.21
N CYS A 43 3.24 -13.58 3.86
CA CYS A 43 2.25 -14.17 4.75
C CYS A 43 2.55 -15.65 4.99
N PHE A 44 2.86 -16.04 6.24
CA PHE A 44 2.95 -17.45 6.62
C PHE A 44 1.62 -17.96 7.17
N ASN A 45 1.02 -18.93 6.48
CA ASN A 45 -0.26 -19.52 6.88
C ASN A 45 -0.22 -20.09 8.31
N ALA A 46 0.90 -20.72 8.71
CA ALA A 46 1.08 -21.27 10.06
C ALA A 46 1.16 -20.20 11.16
N LEU A 47 1.52 -18.95 10.80
CA LEU A 47 1.55 -17.81 11.71
C LEU A 47 0.35 -16.89 11.53
N GLY A 48 -0.74 -17.38 10.93
CA GLY A 48 -1.95 -16.58 10.71
C GLY A 48 -1.74 -15.40 9.77
N GLY A 49 -0.82 -15.51 8.80
CA GLY A 49 -0.53 -14.46 7.83
C GLY A 49 0.61 -13.51 8.21
N LEU A 50 1.26 -13.70 9.35
CA LEU A 50 2.44 -12.91 9.75
C LEU A 50 3.70 -13.31 8.94
N PRO A 51 4.69 -12.41 8.76
CA PRO A 51 4.77 -11.03 9.27
C PRO A 51 3.83 -10.01 8.59
N GLY A 52 3.21 -10.37 7.47
CA GLY A 52 2.30 -9.49 6.74
C GLY A 52 3.07 -8.35 6.08
N THR A 53 2.60 -7.12 6.26
CA THR A 53 3.20 -5.88 5.70
C THR A 53 4.44 -5.39 6.43
N HIS A 54 4.90 -6.12 7.45
CA HIS A 54 6.01 -5.73 8.34
C HIS A 54 7.33 -6.45 8.05
N PHE A 55 7.53 -6.96 6.84
CA PHE A 55 8.74 -7.72 6.48
C PHE A 55 9.90 -6.83 6.00
#